data_AF-A0A3D3XUJ5-F1
#
_entry.id   AF-A0A3D3XUJ5-F1
#
_cell.length_a   1.000
_cell.length_b   1.000
_cell.length_c   1.000
_cell.angle_alpha   90.00
_cell.angle_beta   90.00
_cell.angle_gamma   90.00
#
_symmetry.space_group_name_H-M   'P 1'
#
loop_
_entity.id
_entity.type
_entity.pdbx_description
1 polymer ?
#
loop_
_entity_poly.entity_id
_entity_poly.type
_entity_poly.pdbx_seq_one_letter_code
_entity_poly.pdbx_strand_id
1 'polypeptide(L)'
;MSDTITLHLKQFCGPSPNQPSKSAFHIPISIGLISIDGRDVLGQAGTASKFDVKVQSDLNFENPNGDGTLAFHFDCEEATIAIAGVPPKSVVSFLRGFSAPVKVNFPRSDTDLLHLASLDTDGFARWDAAQKVLGSMIATPTSDLQSAKALLEKLTHSAMSAPDDGETKALLASAMTLPSAPYVLDQNPGRDIIELDRSRDGLLSQLGIALEDSWEKIVSHNVSDNPYQADGKSIARRSLSHLAMDYLGASIQQREPRTAWNLYYDLYQRCDNVTDRLFAFSRLLRLDASFAEQKSVIIQDFHDRFNESALVTDKWFSIQAGCTVSGTLPRIIELATHPEFDLHNPNRVRALLVTFATVNHREFHRMDGKSYSFLADKILKLDSLNPQLAARVCTPLTRWQRYDLGRQERMRDTLERIRRDCQSKDLREVTQKSLGA
;
A
#
# COMPACT_ATOMS: atom_id res chain seq x y z
N MET A 1 21.82 30.40 18.37
CA MET A 1 22.65 29.35 19.00
C MET A 1 22.47 28.12 18.15
N SER A 2 23.56 27.49 17.71
CA SER A 2 23.50 26.25 16.94
C SER A 2 23.27 25.08 17.90
N ASP A 3 22.26 24.26 17.61
CA ASP A 3 21.95 23.09 18.42
C ASP A 3 22.81 21.90 17.97
N THR A 4 22.92 20.90 18.84
CA THR A 4 23.53 19.60 18.51
C THR A 4 22.46 18.53 18.59
N ILE A 5 22.28 17.78 17.50
CA ILE A 5 21.44 16.57 17.47
C ILE A 5 22.35 15.37 17.70
N THR A 6 21.99 14.52 18.66
CA THR A 6 22.70 13.26 18.92
C THR A 6 21.76 12.08 18.64
N LEU A 7 22.16 11.20 17.73
CA LEU A 7 21.46 9.96 17.40
C LEU A 7 22.17 8.79 18.09
N HIS A 8 21.44 8.08 18.93
CA HIS A 8 21.89 6.81 19.51
C HIS A 8 21.27 5.67 18.72
N LEU A 9 22.12 4.86 18.10
CA LEU A 9 21.74 3.74 17.27
C LEU A 9 21.93 2.44 18.03
N LYS A 10 20.99 1.52 17.87
CA LYS A 10 21.07 0.15 18.37
C LYS A 10 20.47 -0.80 17.36
N GLN A 11 21.19 -1.88 17.01
CA GLN A 11 20.64 -2.96 16.18
C GLN A 11 20.39 -4.22 17.01
N PHE A 12 19.36 -4.96 16.61
CA PHE A 12 19.00 -6.23 17.22
C PHE A 12 18.27 -7.12 16.22
N CYS A 13 18.65 -8.40 16.15
CA CYS A 13 17.93 -9.41 15.39
C CYS A 13 17.73 -10.66 16.25
N GLY A 14 16.47 -10.97 16.57
CA GLY A 14 16.11 -12.13 17.37
C GLY A 14 16.42 -13.48 16.68
N PRO A 15 16.33 -14.59 17.44
CA PRO A 15 16.52 -15.93 16.91
C PRO A 15 15.56 -16.23 15.74
N SER A 16 15.99 -17.08 14.82
CA SER A 16 15.14 -17.65 13.76
C SER A 16 15.27 -19.18 13.74
N PRO A 17 14.34 -19.92 13.11
CA PRO A 17 14.46 -21.36 12.95
C PRO A 17 15.86 -21.74 12.43
N ASN A 18 16.51 -22.68 13.11
CA ASN A 18 17.89 -23.14 12.84
C ASN A 18 19.01 -22.10 13.07
N GLN A 19 18.73 -20.93 13.64
CA GLN A 19 19.73 -19.90 13.97
C GLN A 19 19.37 -19.19 15.29
N PRO A 20 19.77 -19.74 16.46
CA PRO A 20 19.37 -19.24 17.77
C PRO A 20 20.08 -17.95 18.20
N SER A 21 21.24 -17.65 17.62
CA SER A 21 22.02 -16.44 17.90
C SER A 21 22.44 -15.75 16.60
N LYS A 22 22.49 -14.42 16.62
CA LYS A 22 22.89 -13.57 15.50
C LYS A 22 23.80 -12.47 16.01
N SER A 23 24.89 -12.22 15.29
CA SER A 23 25.80 -11.08 15.53
C SER A 23 25.24 -9.81 14.91
N ALA A 24 25.85 -8.67 15.24
CA ALA A 24 25.59 -7.41 14.54
C ALA A 24 25.80 -7.59 13.02
N PHE A 25 24.89 -7.01 12.24
CA PHE A 25 24.99 -6.96 10.80
C PHE A 25 25.70 -5.68 10.38
N HIS A 26 26.27 -5.68 9.18
CA HIS A 26 26.64 -4.43 8.53
C HIS A 26 25.40 -3.81 7.88
N ILE A 27 24.88 -2.74 8.50
CA ILE A 27 23.68 -2.02 8.09
C ILE A 27 24.11 -0.66 7.53
N PRO A 28 23.98 -0.42 6.22
CA PRO A 28 24.13 0.94 5.68
C PRO A 28 22.92 1.80 6.10
N ILE A 29 23.20 2.92 6.77
CA ILE A 29 22.17 3.86 7.22
C ILE A 29 22.36 5.19 6.51
N SER A 30 21.48 5.49 5.56
CA SER A 30 21.45 6.78 4.88
C SER A 30 20.63 7.80 5.68
N ILE A 31 21.23 8.93 6.03
CA ILE A 31 20.65 9.99 6.85
C ILE A 31 20.73 11.33 6.11
N GLY A 32 19.64 12.10 6.14
CA GLY A 32 19.61 13.52 5.83
C GLY A 32 19.17 14.36 7.02
N LEU A 33 19.21 15.68 6.88
CA LEU A 33 18.74 16.60 7.90
C LEU A 33 18.05 17.77 7.21
N ILE A 34 16.73 17.87 7.37
CA ILE A 34 15.88 18.81 6.64
C ILE A 34 15.63 20.05 7.47
N SER A 35 16.09 21.21 7.00
CA SER A 35 15.82 22.50 7.63
C SER A 35 14.34 22.89 7.58
N ILE A 36 13.97 23.96 8.30
CA ILE A 36 12.59 24.47 8.31
C ILE A 36 12.06 24.89 6.92
N ASP A 37 12.95 25.27 6.01
CA ASP A 37 12.64 25.64 4.63
C ASP A 37 12.84 24.51 3.61
N GLY A 38 13.04 23.27 4.09
CA GLY A 38 13.11 22.09 3.22
C GLY A 38 14.43 21.88 2.51
N ARG A 39 15.53 22.46 3.00
CA ARG A 39 16.88 22.24 2.45
C ARG A 39 17.60 21.15 3.22
N ASP A 40 18.40 20.37 2.49
CA ASP A 40 19.35 19.46 3.13
C ASP A 40 20.48 20.21 3.81
N VAL A 41 20.67 19.90 5.08
CA VAL A 41 21.64 20.52 5.97
C VAL A 41 22.96 19.76 6.02
N LEU A 42 23.02 18.48 5.58
CA LEU A 42 24.29 17.72 5.58
C LEU A 42 25.15 17.98 4.33
N GLY A 43 24.57 18.59 3.28
CA GLY A 43 25.23 19.07 2.03
C GLY A 43 26.26 18.14 1.39
N GLN A 44 27.27 18.70 0.69
CA GLN A 44 28.45 17.97 0.21
C GLN A 44 29.51 17.88 1.32
N ALA A 45 30.17 16.74 1.46
CA ALA A 45 31.16 16.49 2.52
C ALA A 45 32.13 17.68 2.70
N GLY A 46 32.02 18.37 3.84
CA GLY A 46 32.89 19.48 4.26
C GLY A 46 32.28 20.88 4.23
N THR A 47 31.20 21.11 3.48
CA THR A 47 30.44 22.37 3.53
C THR A 47 28.97 22.07 3.21
N ALA A 48 28.13 22.14 4.23
CA ALA A 48 26.70 22.17 4.00
C ALA A 48 26.35 23.41 3.19
N SER A 49 25.42 23.31 2.23
CA SER A 49 24.95 24.42 1.39
C SER A 49 24.47 25.60 2.25
N LYS A 50 25.41 26.47 2.66
CA LYS A 50 25.27 27.64 3.54
C LYS A 50 25.17 27.39 5.06
N PHE A 51 25.51 26.22 5.58
CA PHE A 51 25.53 25.95 7.04
C PHE A 51 26.91 25.43 7.51
N ASP A 52 27.33 25.79 8.73
CA ASP A 52 28.56 25.26 9.36
C ASP A 52 28.18 24.08 10.26
N VAL A 53 28.01 22.91 9.64
CA VAL A 53 27.56 21.67 10.30
C VAL A 53 28.72 20.71 10.41
N LYS A 54 28.90 20.13 11.59
CA LYS A 54 29.98 19.16 11.87
C LYS A 54 29.39 17.86 12.34
N VAL A 55 29.76 16.77 11.67
CA VAL A 55 29.34 15.41 12.01
C VAL A 55 30.51 14.70 12.70
N GLN A 56 30.27 14.20 13.90
CA GLN A 56 31.16 13.33 14.67
C GLN A 56 30.43 12.00 14.88
N SER A 57 31.09 10.89 14.65
CA SER A 57 30.46 9.58 14.64
C SER A 57 31.45 8.50 15.02
N ASP A 58 30.98 7.48 15.74
CA ASP A 58 31.73 6.24 15.98
C ASP A 58 31.85 5.38 14.71
N LEU A 59 30.98 5.64 13.73
CA LEU A 59 30.89 4.93 12.46
C LEU A 59 31.61 5.67 11.35
N ASN A 60 32.19 4.90 10.43
CA ASN A 60 32.62 5.42 9.13
C ASN A 60 31.38 5.87 8.33
N PHE A 61 31.51 7.00 7.63
CA PHE A 61 30.45 7.52 6.78
C PHE A 61 31.00 8.17 5.52
N GLU A 62 30.17 8.18 4.49
CA GLU A 62 30.47 8.75 3.18
C GLU A 62 29.29 9.58 2.66
N ASN A 63 29.56 10.38 1.64
CA ASN A 63 28.55 11.16 0.93
C ASN A 63 28.73 10.94 -0.57
N PRO A 64 28.31 9.77 -1.08
CA PRO A 64 28.72 9.30 -2.41
C PRO A 64 28.14 10.19 -3.53
N ASN A 65 26.98 10.79 -3.31
CA ASN A 65 26.26 11.57 -4.32
C ASN A 65 26.47 13.08 -4.14
N GLY A 66 26.93 13.54 -2.98
CA GLY A 66 27.00 14.95 -2.66
C GLY A 66 25.63 15.64 -2.63
N ASP A 67 24.57 14.89 -2.35
CA ASP A 67 23.17 15.33 -2.43
C ASP A 67 22.56 15.73 -1.08
N GLY A 68 23.37 15.77 -0.02
CA GLY A 68 22.90 16.02 1.34
C GLY A 68 22.55 14.76 2.13
N THR A 69 22.80 13.57 1.58
CA THR A 69 22.66 12.28 2.27
C THR A 69 24.01 11.74 2.71
N LEU A 70 24.16 11.46 4.01
CA LEU A 70 25.32 10.74 4.56
C LEU A 70 24.96 9.27 4.75
N ALA A 71 25.78 8.37 4.20
CA ALA A 71 25.65 6.93 4.39
C ALA A 71 26.62 6.47 5.48
N PHE A 72 26.10 5.98 6.60
CA PHE A 72 26.86 5.46 7.73
C PHE A 72 26.95 3.92 7.66
N HIS A 73 28.14 3.37 7.91
CA HIS A 73 28.38 1.94 7.99
C HIS A 73 28.16 1.45 9.42
N PHE A 74 26.95 1.01 9.77
CA PHE A 74 26.64 0.52 11.11
C PHE A 74 26.91 -0.98 11.23
N ASP A 75 28.08 -1.35 11.73
CA ASP A 75 28.58 -2.73 11.82
C ASP A 75 28.80 -3.23 13.26
N CYS A 76 28.42 -2.42 14.25
CA CYS A 76 28.47 -2.74 15.68
C CYS A 76 27.06 -2.78 16.29
N GLU A 77 26.93 -3.22 17.55
CA GLU A 77 25.62 -3.32 18.23
C GLU A 77 25.00 -1.95 18.55
N GLU A 78 25.83 -1.00 18.95
CA GLU A 78 25.46 0.35 19.36
C GLU A 78 26.47 1.36 18.84
N ALA A 79 25.99 2.55 18.44
CA ALA A 79 26.83 3.64 17.95
C ALA A 79 26.18 4.99 18.20
N THR A 80 26.99 6.05 18.26
CA THR A 80 26.50 7.42 18.38
C THR A 80 26.93 8.28 17.17
N ILE A 81 25.99 9.08 16.68
CA ILE A 81 26.23 10.12 15.66
C ILE A 81 25.83 11.47 16.26
N ALA A 82 26.78 12.39 16.39
CA ALA A 82 26.55 13.76 16.84
C ALA A 82 26.69 14.73 15.66
N ILE A 83 25.64 15.52 15.44
CA ILE A 83 25.57 16.55 14.39
C ILE A 83 25.48 17.90 15.10
N ALA A 84 26.58 18.66 15.10
CA ALA A 84 26.67 19.99 15.68
C ALA A 84 26.45 21.07 14.59
N GLY A 85 26.01 22.26 14.99
CA GLY A 85 25.76 23.34 14.01
C GLY A 85 24.34 23.32 13.43
N VAL A 86 23.42 22.58 14.04
CA VAL A 86 22.10 22.30 13.45
C VAL A 86 21.24 23.57 13.45
N PRO A 87 20.69 23.97 12.28
CA PRO A 87 19.71 25.05 12.22
C PRO A 87 18.46 24.69 13.04
N PRO A 88 17.85 25.66 13.75
CA PRO A 88 16.67 25.40 14.57
C PRO A 88 15.55 24.71 13.78
N LYS A 89 14.85 23.77 14.42
CA LYS A 89 13.72 23.00 13.86
C LYS A 89 14.08 22.13 12.65
N SER A 90 15.35 21.76 12.48
CA SER A 90 15.73 20.78 11.48
C SER A 90 15.30 19.37 11.92
N VAL A 91 14.82 18.56 10.97
CA VAL A 91 14.28 17.22 11.23
C VAL A 91 15.17 16.18 10.57
N VAL A 92 15.57 15.16 11.32
CA VAL A 92 16.41 14.06 10.82
C VAL A 92 15.60 13.20 9.84
N SER A 93 16.07 13.07 8.61
CA SER A 93 15.57 12.09 7.63
C SER A 93 16.37 10.81 7.80
N PHE A 94 15.73 9.72 8.24
CA PHE A 94 16.44 8.50 8.64
C PHE A 94 16.08 7.33 7.72
N LEU A 95 17.08 6.52 7.37
CA LEU A 95 16.95 5.38 6.46
C LEU A 95 16.46 5.77 5.06
N ARG A 96 17.00 6.87 4.52
CA ARG A 96 16.72 7.36 3.15
C ARG A 96 16.90 6.26 2.11
N GLY A 97 16.06 6.30 1.07
CA GLY A 97 16.06 5.32 -0.01
C GLY A 97 15.87 3.86 0.44
N PHE A 98 15.34 3.63 1.66
CA PHE A 98 15.31 2.31 2.29
C PHE A 98 16.69 1.62 2.30
N SER A 99 17.72 2.39 2.67
CA SER A 99 19.14 2.00 2.62
C SER A 99 19.46 0.61 3.19
N ALA A 100 18.70 0.13 4.17
CA ALA A 100 18.76 -1.25 4.63
C ALA A 100 17.37 -1.85 4.91
N PRO A 101 17.19 -3.18 4.71
CA PRO A 101 15.92 -3.87 4.94
C PRO A 101 15.67 -4.17 6.43
N VAL A 102 15.54 -3.12 7.23
CA VAL A 102 15.40 -3.21 8.69
C VAL A 102 14.09 -2.61 9.19
N LYS A 103 13.64 -3.05 10.37
CA LYS A 103 12.55 -2.38 11.09
C LYS A 103 13.13 -1.26 11.95
N VAL A 104 12.69 -0.03 11.71
CA VAL A 104 13.16 1.13 12.46
C VAL A 104 12.19 1.44 13.59
N ASN A 105 12.66 1.33 14.83
CA ASN A 105 11.95 1.87 15.98
C ASN A 105 12.49 3.26 16.29
N PHE A 106 11.89 4.28 15.67
CA PHE A 106 12.26 5.68 15.87
C PHE A 106 10.99 6.52 16.06
N PRO A 107 10.58 6.79 17.31
CA PRO A 107 9.40 7.61 17.61
C PRO A 107 9.59 9.02 17.04
N ARG A 108 8.60 9.49 16.29
CA ARG A 108 8.58 10.83 15.69
C ARG A 108 7.30 11.54 16.11
N SER A 109 7.40 12.86 16.26
CA SER A 109 6.22 13.69 16.44
C SER A 109 5.43 13.82 15.14
N ASP A 110 4.13 14.08 15.24
CA ASP A 110 3.30 14.40 14.07
C ASP A 110 3.86 15.61 13.29
N THR A 111 4.43 16.59 14.00
CA THR A 111 5.06 17.76 13.38
C THR A 111 6.27 17.36 12.53
N ASP A 112 7.13 16.47 13.01
CA ASP A 112 8.29 15.97 12.25
C ASP A 112 7.86 15.15 11.04
N LEU A 113 6.84 14.30 11.18
CA LEU A 113 6.32 13.50 10.08
C LEU A 113 5.70 14.39 8.99
N LEU A 114 4.92 15.40 9.37
CA LEU A 114 4.37 16.38 8.43
C LEU A 114 5.46 17.17 7.73
N HIS A 115 6.50 17.56 8.48
CA HIS A 115 7.67 18.27 7.93
C HIS A 115 8.36 17.43 6.87
N LEU A 116 8.71 16.18 7.18
CA LEU A 116 9.39 15.28 6.24
C LEU A 116 8.53 14.94 5.02
N ALA A 117 7.26 14.57 5.22
CA ALA A 117 6.37 14.24 4.11
C ALA A 117 6.25 15.40 3.09
N SER A 118 6.27 16.63 3.60
CA SER A 118 6.09 17.83 2.79
C SER A 118 7.39 18.33 2.16
N LEU A 119 8.51 18.25 2.87
CA LEU A 119 9.73 19.03 2.57
C LEU A 119 11.01 18.21 2.44
N ASP A 120 11.02 16.92 2.77
CA ASP A 120 12.22 16.11 2.58
C ASP A 120 12.60 16.06 1.09
N THR A 121 13.90 16.01 0.82
CA THR A 121 14.47 15.91 -0.53
C THR A 121 14.49 14.46 -1.02
N ASP A 122 14.49 13.48 -0.11
CA ASP A 122 14.40 12.05 -0.44
C ASP A 122 12.95 11.62 -0.65
N GLY A 123 12.63 11.19 -1.86
CA GLY A 123 11.26 10.78 -2.22
C GLY A 123 10.75 9.61 -1.38
N PHE A 124 11.62 8.66 -1.02
CA PHE A 124 11.22 7.53 -0.18
C PHE A 124 10.85 7.99 1.24
N ALA A 125 11.68 8.83 1.87
CA ALA A 125 11.41 9.37 3.20
C ALA A 125 10.14 10.23 3.25
N ARG A 126 9.86 11.02 2.19
CA ARG A 126 8.59 11.74 2.06
C ARG A 126 7.40 10.78 2.07
N TRP A 127 7.47 9.74 1.24
CA TRP A 127 6.42 8.72 1.15
C TRP A 127 6.25 8.01 2.49
N ASP A 128 7.32 7.51 3.11
CA ASP A 128 7.27 6.77 4.39
C ASP A 128 6.69 7.62 5.53
N ALA A 129 7.07 8.90 5.60
CA ALA A 129 6.49 9.83 6.56
C ALA A 129 4.98 10.03 6.33
N ALA A 130 4.54 10.18 5.07
CA ALA A 130 3.12 10.25 4.73
C ALA A 130 2.37 8.97 5.10
N GLN A 131 2.95 7.79 4.84
CA GLN A 131 2.33 6.51 5.19
C GLN A 131 2.17 6.33 6.71
N LYS A 132 3.10 6.85 7.52
CA LYS A 132 2.98 6.83 8.99
C LYS A 132 1.82 7.69 9.48
N VAL A 133 1.68 8.92 8.95
CA VAL A 133 0.56 9.82 9.31
C VAL A 133 -0.79 9.23 8.88
N LEU A 134 -0.89 8.76 7.63
CA LEU A 134 -2.15 8.20 7.13
C LEU A 134 -2.47 6.85 7.79
N GLY A 135 -1.46 6.02 8.04
CA GLY A 135 -1.59 4.72 8.67
C GLY A 135 -2.03 4.80 10.14
N SER A 136 -1.55 5.79 10.89
CA SER A 136 -1.99 6.00 12.29
C SER A 136 -3.47 6.36 12.37
N MET A 137 -3.96 7.18 11.43
CA MET A 137 -5.38 7.57 11.32
C MET A 137 -6.29 6.40 10.96
N ILE A 138 -5.79 5.44 10.17
CA ILE A 138 -6.52 4.19 9.87
C ILE A 138 -6.51 3.26 11.09
N ALA A 139 -5.37 3.14 11.78
CA ALA A 139 -5.21 2.24 12.92
C ALA A 139 -5.98 2.70 14.17
N THR A 140 -6.12 4.02 14.35
CA THR A 140 -6.79 4.64 15.49
C THR A 140 -7.74 5.72 14.98
N PRO A 141 -8.92 5.34 14.46
CA PRO A 141 -9.84 6.28 13.85
C PRO A 141 -10.37 7.28 14.88
N THR A 142 -10.16 8.57 14.62
CA THR A 142 -10.65 9.69 15.43
C THR A 142 -11.48 10.65 14.59
N SER A 143 -12.35 11.43 15.22
CA SER A 143 -13.02 12.55 14.54
C SER A 143 -12.06 13.71 14.23
N ASP A 144 -10.93 13.77 14.93
CA ASP A 144 -9.86 14.72 14.65
C ASP A 144 -9.05 14.23 13.43
N LEU A 145 -9.11 15.00 12.34
CA LEU A 145 -8.42 14.73 11.08
C LEU A 145 -7.28 15.73 10.82
N GLN A 146 -6.90 16.56 11.82
CA GLN A 146 -6.02 17.70 11.59
C GLN A 146 -4.70 17.31 10.92
N SER A 147 -4.01 16.27 11.40
CA SER A 147 -2.72 15.85 10.81
C SER A 147 -2.88 15.33 9.38
N ALA A 148 -3.85 14.44 9.10
CA ALA A 148 -4.05 13.90 7.75
C ALA A 148 -4.55 14.97 6.76
N LYS A 149 -5.44 15.86 7.21
CA LYS A 149 -5.92 16.98 6.41
C LYS A 149 -4.77 17.93 6.09
N ALA A 150 -4.00 18.37 7.09
CA ALA A 150 -2.85 19.26 6.88
C ALA A 150 -1.80 18.65 5.96
N LEU A 151 -1.57 17.34 6.05
CA LEU A 151 -0.70 16.59 5.13
C LEU A 151 -1.22 16.69 3.69
N LEU A 152 -2.47 16.29 3.44
CA LEU A 152 -3.02 16.26 2.09
C LEU A 152 -3.26 17.66 1.52
N GLU A 153 -3.52 18.68 2.34
CA GLU A 153 -3.54 20.09 1.88
C GLU A 153 -2.19 20.50 1.28
N LYS A 154 -1.09 20.20 1.98
CA LYS A 154 0.26 20.50 1.49
C LYS A 154 0.58 19.71 0.23
N LEU A 155 0.30 18.41 0.22
CA LEU A 155 0.62 17.54 -0.91
C LEU A 155 -0.23 17.83 -2.16
N THR A 156 -1.52 18.14 -2.00
CA THR A 156 -2.38 18.55 -3.11
C THR A 156 -1.93 19.90 -3.67
N HIS A 157 -1.55 20.86 -2.83
CA HIS A 157 -0.94 22.11 -3.29
C HIS A 157 0.36 21.86 -4.07
N SER A 158 1.25 21.01 -3.58
CA SER A 158 2.45 20.59 -4.32
C SER A 158 2.12 19.89 -5.64
N ALA A 159 1.06 19.09 -5.70
CA ALA A 159 0.65 18.39 -6.92
C ALA A 159 0.16 19.33 -8.02
N MET A 160 -0.42 20.47 -7.64
CA MET A 160 -0.87 21.51 -8.56
C MET A 160 0.29 22.32 -9.16
N SER A 161 1.38 22.53 -8.41
CA SER A 161 2.56 23.26 -8.86
C SER A 161 3.71 22.34 -9.32
N ALA A 162 3.52 21.02 -9.25
CA ALA A 162 4.54 20.05 -9.61
C ALA A 162 4.95 20.19 -11.08
N PRO A 163 6.26 20.16 -11.40
CA PRO A 163 6.73 20.09 -12.77
C PRO A 163 6.19 18.83 -13.46
N ASP A 164 6.09 18.91 -14.77
CA ASP A 164 5.64 17.78 -15.59
C ASP A 164 6.82 16.88 -16.03
N ASP A 165 7.55 16.38 -15.03
CA ASP A 165 8.71 15.50 -15.17
C ASP A 165 8.37 14.01 -15.00
N GLY A 166 7.15 13.70 -14.55
CA GLY A 166 6.68 12.35 -14.27
C GLY A 166 7.07 11.87 -12.86
N GLU A 167 8.34 12.00 -12.48
CA GLU A 167 8.86 11.55 -11.19
C GLU A 167 8.18 12.26 -10.00
N THR A 168 8.11 13.60 -10.03
CA THR A 168 7.52 14.38 -8.94
C THR A 168 6.04 14.06 -8.77
N LYS A 169 5.29 13.92 -9.87
CA LYS A 169 3.87 13.57 -9.86
C LYS A 169 3.64 12.14 -9.36
N ALA A 170 4.48 11.18 -9.77
CA ALA A 170 4.38 9.79 -9.31
C ALA A 170 4.64 9.67 -7.80
N LEU A 171 5.63 10.42 -7.30
CA LEU A 171 5.92 10.52 -5.87
C LEU A 171 4.73 11.10 -5.09
N LEU A 172 4.16 12.22 -5.55
CA LEU A 172 3.02 12.85 -4.89
C LEU A 172 1.77 11.97 -4.89
N ALA A 173 1.49 11.29 -6.01
CA ALA A 173 0.42 10.30 -6.07
C ALA A 173 0.64 9.15 -5.08
N SER A 174 1.87 8.64 -4.98
CA SER A 174 2.21 7.57 -4.05
C SER A 174 2.10 8.03 -2.59
N ALA A 175 2.56 9.24 -2.26
CA ALA A 175 2.51 9.80 -0.91
C ALA A 175 1.08 10.10 -0.43
N MET A 176 0.19 10.52 -1.34
CA MET A 176 -1.22 10.79 -1.05
C MET A 176 -2.12 9.54 -1.08
N THR A 177 -1.59 8.39 -1.52
CA THR A 177 -2.33 7.11 -1.51
C THR A 177 -2.45 6.61 -0.07
N LEU A 178 -3.68 6.33 0.37
CA LEU A 178 -3.91 5.75 1.69
C LEU A 178 -3.31 4.34 1.79
N PRO A 179 -2.56 4.03 2.87
CA PRO A 179 -2.04 2.69 3.12
C PRO A 179 -3.13 1.63 3.06
N SER A 180 -2.79 0.43 2.60
CA SER A 180 -3.74 -0.69 2.56
C SER A 180 -4.00 -1.24 3.96
N ALA A 181 -5.18 -1.84 4.18
CA ALA A 181 -5.50 -2.45 5.47
C ALA A 181 -4.48 -3.54 5.90
N PRO A 182 -3.94 -4.40 5.01
CA PRO A 182 -2.85 -5.31 5.35
C PRO A 182 -1.56 -4.62 5.78
N TYR A 183 -1.20 -3.50 5.14
CA TYR A 183 -0.02 -2.73 5.53
C TYR A 183 -0.19 -2.20 6.96
N VAL A 184 -1.36 -1.63 7.28
CA VAL A 184 -1.66 -1.13 8.63
C VAL A 184 -1.71 -2.27 9.65
N LEU A 185 -2.26 -3.44 9.29
CA LEU A 185 -2.26 -4.64 10.13
C LEU A 185 -0.86 -5.15 10.43
N ASP A 186 0.06 -5.14 9.46
CA ASP A 186 1.44 -5.59 9.67
C ASP A 186 2.20 -4.71 10.69
N GLN A 187 1.85 -3.43 10.77
CA GLN A 187 2.35 -2.50 11.78
C GLN A 187 1.58 -2.59 13.11
N ASN A 188 0.36 -3.14 13.09
CA ASN A 188 -0.55 -3.22 14.24
C ASN A 188 -1.16 -4.64 14.35
N PRO A 189 -0.34 -5.68 14.61
CA PRO A 189 -0.82 -7.06 14.63
C PRO A 189 -1.91 -7.27 15.69
N GLY A 190 -2.86 -8.16 15.40
CA GLY A 190 -3.99 -8.47 16.28
C GLY A 190 -5.20 -7.54 16.15
N ARG A 191 -5.12 -6.49 15.32
CA ARG A 191 -6.27 -5.63 14.98
C ARG A 191 -7.26 -6.36 14.05
N ASP A 192 -8.52 -5.94 14.09
CA ASP A 192 -9.54 -6.42 13.16
C ASP A 192 -9.29 -5.83 11.75
N ILE A 193 -8.94 -6.69 10.79
CA ILE A 193 -8.67 -6.29 9.40
C ILE A 193 -9.87 -5.66 8.70
N ILE A 194 -11.10 -6.07 9.03
CA ILE A 194 -12.33 -5.51 8.45
C ILE A 194 -12.55 -4.10 8.97
N GLU A 195 -12.31 -3.85 10.26
CA GLU A 195 -12.40 -2.51 10.83
C GLU A 195 -11.32 -1.57 10.28
N LEU A 196 -10.09 -2.06 10.09
CA LEU A 196 -9.03 -1.27 9.42
C LEU A 196 -9.44 -0.89 7.99
N ASP A 197 -10.04 -1.82 7.25
CA ASP A 197 -10.50 -1.57 5.89
C ASP A 197 -11.68 -0.58 5.84
N ARG A 198 -12.63 -0.68 6.78
CA ARG A 198 -13.72 0.32 6.93
C ARG A 198 -13.19 1.70 7.32
N SER A 199 -12.23 1.75 8.25
CA SER A 199 -11.59 2.98 8.69
C SER A 199 -10.88 3.69 7.54
N ARG A 200 -10.21 2.91 6.68
CA ARG A 200 -9.58 3.41 5.46
C ARG A 200 -10.59 4.04 4.50
N ASP A 201 -11.72 3.39 4.25
CA ASP A 201 -12.78 3.95 3.39
C ASP A 201 -13.40 5.21 4.00
N GLY A 202 -13.60 5.23 5.32
CA GLY A 202 -14.06 6.40 6.07
C GLY A 202 -13.10 7.58 5.91
N LEU A 203 -11.81 7.35 6.13
CA LEU A 203 -10.76 8.35 5.97
C LEU A 203 -10.69 8.88 4.53
N LEU A 204 -10.78 8.00 3.52
CA LEU A 204 -10.82 8.37 2.11
C LEU A 204 -11.97 9.34 1.83
N SER A 205 -13.18 9.03 2.30
CA SER A 205 -14.33 9.89 2.09
C SER A 205 -14.23 11.21 2.84
N GLN A 206 -13.76 11.19 4.10
CA GLN A 206 -13.64 12.40 4.92
C GLN A 206 -12.64 13.39 4.32
N LEU A 207 -11.48 12.90 3.83
CA LEU A 207 -10.48 13.70 3.14
C LEU A 207 -10.94 14.12 1.73
N GLY A 208 -11.76 13.29 1.08
CA GLY A 208 -12.44 13.64 -0.16
C GLY A 208 -13.38 14.84 0.00
N ILE A 209 -14.16 14.88 1.10
CA ILE A 209 -15.03 16.01 1.44
C ILE A 209 -14.20 17.23 1.85
N ALA A 210 -13.20 17.05 2.71
CA ALA A 210 -12.44 18.16 3.27
C ALA A 210 -11.63 18.93 2.23
N LEU A 211 -11.25 18.29 1.12
CA LEU A 211 -10.37 18.83 0.08
C LEU A 211 -10.98 18.72 -1.33
N GLU A 212 -12.30 18.68 -1.43
CA GLU A 212 -13.07 18.48 -2.67
C GLU A 212 -12.55 19.36 -3.82
N ASP A 213 -12.49 20.69 -3.62
CA ASP A 213 -11.96 21.65 -4.61
C ASP A 213 -10.54 21.32 -5.09
N SER A 214 -9.69 20.77 -4.22
CA SER A 214 -8.30 20.44 -4.56
C SER A 214 -8.26 19.19 -5.42
N TRP A 215 -9.09 18.19 -5.12
CA TRP A 215 -9.19 16.98 -5.93
C TRP A 215 -9.78 17.27 -7.33
N GLU A 216 -10.80 18.11 -7.44
CA GLU A 216 -11.35 18.53 -8.74
C GLU A 216 -10.30 19.22 -9.61
N LYS A 217 -9.52 20.12 -9.00
CA LYS A 217 -8.40 20.79 -9.68
C LYS A 217 -7.34 19.78 -10.12
N ILE A 218 -6.97 18.82 -9.29
CA ILE A 218 -6.02 17.78 -9.67
C ILE A 218 -6.54 16.93 -10.83
N VAL A 219 -7.81 16.51 -10.82
CA VAL A 219 -8.40 15.76 -11.94
C VAL A 219 -8.29 16.58 -13.21
N SER A 220 -8.86 17.79 -13.23
CA SER A 220 -8.89 18.67 -14.41
C SER A 220 -7.49 18.99 -14.97
N HIS A 221 -6.49 19.18 -14.13
CA HIS A 221 -5.12 19.51 -14.57
C HIS A 221 -4.33 18.31 -15.12
N ASN A 222 -4.78 17.08 -14.86
CA ASN A 222 -4.08 15.87 -15.29
C ASN A 222 -4.88 15.03 -16.30
N VAL A 223 -6.10 15.44 -16.67
CA VAL A 223 -6.79 14.91 -17.85
C VAL A 223 -6.13 15.47 -19.11
N SER A 224 -5.94 14.62 -20.12
CA SER A 224 -5.43 15.02 -21.43
C SER A 224 -6.33 14.46 -22.52
N ASP A 225 -6.63 15.29 -23.52
CA ASP A 225 -7.31 14.86 -24.76
C ASP A 225 -6.31 14.36 -25.82
N ASN A 226 -5.02 14.30 -25.48
CA ASN A 226 -4.01 13.73 -26.36
C ASN A 226 -4.16 12.20 -26.41
N PRO A 227 -3.77 11.55 -27.53
CA PRO A 227 -3.77 10.10 -27.64
C PRO A 227 -2.95 9.44 -26.52
N TYR A 228 -3.40 8.26 -26.05
CA TYR A 228 -2.68 7.50 -25.03
C TYR A 228 -1.18 7.34 -25.32
N GLN A 229 -0.36 7.59 -24.28
CA GLN A 229 1.08 7.33 -24.29
C GLN A 229 1.48 6.49 -23.06
N ALA A 230 2.40 5.55 -23.30
CA ALA A 230 3.00 4.68 -22.29
C ALA A 230 4.35 5.22 -21.76
N ASP A 231 4.49 6.54 -21.65
CA ASP A 231 5.66 7.21 -21.08
C ASP A 231 5.45 7.58 -19.59
N GLY A 232 6.55 7.84 -18.87
CA GLY A 232 6.53 8.12 -17.43
C GLY A 232 5.69 9.34 -17.04
N LYS A 233 5.66 10.40 -17.86
CA LYS A 233 4.88 11.61 -17.57
C LYS A 233 3.39 11.33 -17.69
N SER A 234 2.99 10.67 -18.77
CA SER A 234 1.60 10.29 -19.02
C SER A 234 1.08 9.31 -17.98
N ILE A 235 1.90 8.34 -17.55
CA ILE A 235 1.58 7.40 -16.47
C ILE A 235 1.39 8.15 -15.13
N ALA A 236 2.28 9.08 -14.80
CA ALA A 236 2.20 9.83 -13.54
C ALA A 236 0.99 10.75 -13.48
N ARG A 237 0.66 11.45 -14.59
CA ARG A 237 -0.57 12.25 -14.70
C ARG A 237 -1.82 11.42 -14.49
N ARG A 238 -1.94 10.27 -15.19
CA ARG A 238 -3.06 9.34 -15.00
C ARG A 238 -3.15 8.83 -13.56
N SER A 239 -2.03 8.45 -12.96
CA SER A 239 -1.99 7.98 -11.57
C SER A 239 -2.51 9.02 -10.58
N LEU A 240 -2.09 10.28 -10.76
CA LEU A 240 -2.53 11.39 -9.93
C LEU A 240 -4.01 11.74 -10.16
N SER A 241 -4.48 11.70 -11.42
CA SER A 241 -5.89 11.90 -11.78
C SER A 241 -6.78 10.80 -11.18
N HIS A 242 -6.40 9.53 -11.32
CA HIS A 242 -7.12 8.39 -10.72
C HIS A 242 -7.18 8.49 -9.19
N LEU A 243 -6.09 8.88 -8.53
CA LEU A 243 -6.09 9.07 -7.09
C LEU A 243 -7.08 10.17 -6.67
N ALA A 244 -7.07 11.32 -7.36
CA ALA A 244 -8.01 12.40 -7.06
C ALA A 244 -9.46 11.99 -7.34
N MET A 245 -9.71 11.22 -8.41
CA MET A 245 -11.03 10.62 -8.69
C MET A 245 -11.45 9.61 -7.62
N ASP A 246 -10.53 8.90 -6.96
CA ASP A 246 -10.86 8.02 -5.83
C ASP A 246 -11.38 8.81 -4.61
N TYR A 247 -10.72 9.91 -4.26
CA TYR A 247 -11.16 10.80 -3.18
C TYR A 247 -12.50 11.48 -3.52
N LEU A 248 -12.66 11.99 -4.74
CA LEU A 248 -13.92 12.61 -5.19
C LEU A 248 -15.07 11.62 -5.24
N GLY A 249 -14.89 10.45 -5.85
CA GLY A 249 -15.99 9.49 -5.92
C GLY A 249 -16.40 8.98 -4.55
N ALA A 250 -15.44 8.81 -3.62
CA ALA A 250 -15.76 8.46 -2.23
C ALA A 250 -16.60 9.54 -1.53
N SER A 251 -16.26 10.84 -1.69
CA SER A 251 -17.02 11.94 -1.08
C SER A 251 -18.38 12.16 -1.73
N ILE A 252 -18.45 12.13 -3.06
CA ILE A 252 -19.68 12.34 -3.82
C ILE A 252 -20.66 11.20 -3.56
N GLN A 253 -20.20 9.94 -3.50
CA GLN A 253 -21.09 8.79 -3.30
C GLN A 253 -21.93 8.90 -2.02
N GLN A 254 -21.40 9.48 -0.95
CA GLN A 254 -22.14 9.62 0.31
C GLN A 254 -23.32 10.59 0.22
N ARG A 255 -23.25 11.56 -0.70
CA ARG A 255 -24.26 12.64 -0.87
C ARG A 255 -25.14 12.40 -2.08
N GLU A 256 -24.52 12.03 -3.20
CA GLU A 256 -25.12 11.89 -4.52
C GLU A 256 -24.56 10.65 -5.26
N PRO A 257 -25.02 9.43 -4.90
CA PRO A 257 -24.51 8.19 -5.48
C PRO A 257 -24.54 8.16 -7.02
N ARG A 258 -25.55 8.79 -7.64
CA ARG A 258 -25.68 8.85 -9.11
C ARG A 258 -24.64 9.76 -9.76
N THR A 259 -24.25 10.84 -9.10
CA THR A 259 -23.17 11.72 -9.57
C THR A 259 -21.83 10.99 -9.53
N ALA A 260 -21.57 10.21 -8.46
CA ALA A 260 -20.40 9.35 -8.38
C ALA A 260 -20.39 8.24 -9.46
N TRP A 261 -21.56 7.66 -9.76
CA TRP A 261 -21.69 6.73 -10.89
C TRP A 261 -21.28 7.37 -12.21
N ASN A 262 -21.83 8.55 -12.51
CA ASN A 262 -21.55 9.26 -13.77
C ASN A 262 -20.06 9.61 -13.89
N LEU A 263 -19.41 10.07 -12.81
CA LEU A 263 -17.97 10.37 -12.80
C LEU A 263 -17.11 9.21 -13.36
N TYR A 264 -17.36 7.99 -12.90
CA TYR A 264 -16.61 6.82 -13.36
C TYR A 264 -17.13 6.26 -14.67
N TYR A 265 -18.45 6.29 -14.90
CA TYR A 265 -19.04 5.79 -16.13
C TYR A 265 -18.62 6.61 -17.36
N ASP A 266 -18.51 7.92 -17.22
CA ASP A 266 -18.04 8.80 -18.30
C ASP A 266 -16.59 8.48 -18.69
N LEU A 267 -15.70 8.24 -17.70
CA LEU A 267 -14.34 7.78 -17.96
C LEU A 267 -14.33 6.40 -18.64
N TYR A 268 -15.15 5.46 -18.15
CA TYR A 268 -15.26 4.12 -18.72
C TYR A 268 -15.63 4.14 -20.20
N GLN A 269 -16.60 4.97 -20.58
CA GLN A 269 -17.07 5.10 -21.97
C GLN A 269 -16.07 5.80 -22.88
N ARG A 270 -15.48 6.91 -22.42
CA ARG A 270 -14.65 7.78 -23.27
C ARG A 270 -13.19 7.34 -23.40
N CYS A 271 -12.67 6.57 -22.44
CA CYS A 271 -11.25 6.22 -22.42
C CYS A 271 -10.84 5.38 -23.64
N ASP A 272 -9.65 5.67 -24.17
CA ASP A 272 -9.03 5.00 -25.32
C ASP A 272 -8.03 3.91 -24.92
N ASN A 273 -7.84 3.69 -23.62
CA ASN A 273 -6.81 2.80 -23.08
C ASN A 273 -7.33 1.91 -21.94
N VAL A 274 -6.69 0.76 -21.77
CA VAL A 274 -7.11 -0.26 -20.79
C VAL A 274 -6.84 0.18 -19.34
N THR A 275 -5.88 1.08 -19.09
CA THR A 275 -5.56 1.54 -17.73
C THR A 275 -6.73 2.31 -17.12
N ASP A 276 -7.24 3.29 -17.85
CA ASP A 276 -8.37 4.11 -17.41
C ASP A 276 -9.66 3.28 -17.37
N ARG A 277 -9.85 2.37 -18.33
CA ARG A 277 -11.03 1.50 -18.36
C ARG A 277 -11.07 0.54 -17.17
N LEU A 278 -9.94 -0.06 -16.81
CA LEU A 278 -9.82 -0.93 -15.63
C LEU A 278 -10.04 -0.16 -14.33
N PHE A 279 -9.51 1.07 -14.24
CA PHE A 279 -9.74 1.95 -13.10
C PHE A 279 -11.24 2.23 -12.96
N ALA A 280 -11.87 2.76 -14.00
CA ALA A 280 -13.28 3.08 -14.00
C ALA A 280 -14.17 1.86 -13.71
N PHE A 281 -13.89 0.71 -14.35
CA PHE A 281 -14.59 -0.54 -14.09
C PHE A 281 -14.51 -0.96 -12.62
N SER A 282 -13.30 -0.95 -12.04
CA SER A 282 -13.09 -1.28 -10.62
C SER A 282 -13.88 -0.36 -9.69
N ARG A 283 -13.95 0.94 -9.99
CA ARG A 283 -14.68 1.90 -9.16
C ARG A 283 -16.19 1.77 -9.30
N LEU A 284 -16.71 1.59 -10.52
CA LEU A 284 -18.14 1.33 -10.74
C LEU A 284 -18.66 0.13 -9.94
N LEU A 285 -17.88 -0.95 -9.83
CA LEU A 285 -18.29 -2.11 -9.03
C LEU A 285 -18.30 -1.84 -7.52
N ARG A 286 -17.43 -0.95 -7.04
CA ARG A 286 -17.30 -0.58 -5.61
C ARG A 286 -18.34 0.44 -5.14
N LEU A 287 -19.06 1.08 -6.05
CA LEU A 287 -20.14 2.00 -5.71
C LEU A 287 -21.26 1.29 -4.94
N ASP A 288 -22.27 2.04 -4.51
CA ASP A 288 -23.39 1.56 -3.72
C ASP A 288 -24.08 0.32 -4.32
N ALA A 289 -24.66 -0.54 -3.46
CA ALA A 289 -25.34 -1.77 -3.87
C ALA A 289 -26.61 -1.50 -4.69
N SER A 290 -27.21 -0.31 -4.59
CA SER A 290 -28.37 0.12 -5.38
C SER A 290 -28.13 0.10 -6.90
N PHE A 291 -26.87 0.09 -7.36
CA PHE A 291 -26.53 -0.01 -8.79
C PHE A 291 -26.39 -1.45 -9.31
N ALA A 292 -27.01 -2.45 -8.66
CA ALA A 292 -26.81 -3.86 -8.99
C ALA A 292 -27.08 -4.20 -10.48
N GLU A 293 -28.15 -3.65 -11.06
CA GLU A 293 -28.50 -3.85 -12.47
C GLU A 293 -27.46 -3.21 -13.39
N GLN A 294 -27.10 -1.95 -13.14
CA GLN A 294 -26.13 -1.23 -13.94
C GLN A 294 -24.75 -1.89 -13.87
N LYS A 295 -24.33 -2.33 -12.68
CA LYS A 295 -23.08 -3.09 -12.51
C LYS A 295 -23.08 -4.38 -13.33
N SER A 296 -24.20 -5.09 -13.39
CA SER A 296 -24.32 -6.32 -14.19
C SER A 296 -24.12 -6.03 -15.68
N VAL A 297 -24.68 -4.92 -16.18
CA VAL A 297 -24.45 -4.45 -17.57
C VAL A 297 -22.98 -4.13 -17.81
N ILE A 298 -22.32 -3.41 -16.90
CA ILE A 298 -20.90 -3.07 -17.03
C ILE A 298 -20.00 -4.31 -16.98
N ILE A 299 -20.31 -5.28 -16.10
CA ILE A 299 -19.58 -6.55 -16.01
C ILE A 299 -19.63 -7.29 -17.35
N GLN A 300 -20.81 -7.36 -17.97
CA GLN A 300 -20.98 -8.03 -19.25
C GLN A 300 -20.32 -7.24 -20.39
N ASP A 301 -20.53 -5.92 -20.46
CA ASP A 301 -19.92 -5.06 -21.48
C ASP A 301 -18.38 -5.12 -21.45
N PHE A 302 -17.76 -5.12 -20.25
CA PHE A 302 -16.31 -5.28 -20.15
C PHE A 302 -15.85 -6.66 -20.66
N HIS A 303 -16.60 -7.72 -20.34
CA HIS A 303 -16.30 -9.08 -20.82
C HIS A 303 -16.40 -9.15 -22.34
N ASP A 304 -17.51 -8.74 -22.93
CA ASP A 304 -17.76 -8.81 -24.37
C ASP A 304 -16.72 -8.04 -25.19
N ARG A 305 -16.22 -6.92 -24.66
CA ARG A 305 -15.18 -6.11 -25.32
C ARG A 305 -13.80 -6.78 -25.37
N PHE A 306 -13.50 -7.67 -24.43
CA PHE A 306 -12.14 -8.14 -24.20
C PHE A 306 -12.00 -9.67 -24.03
N ASN A 307 -13.08 -10.43 -24.21
CA ASN A 307 -13.11 -11.89 -24.03
C ASN A 307 -12.12 -12.65 -24.94
N GLU A 308 -11.70 -12.06 -26.07
CA GLU A 308 -10.65 -12.61 -26.92
C GLU A 308 -9.24 -12.54 -26.28
N SER A 309 -9.04 -11.69 -25.26
CA SER A 309 -7.77 -11.53 -24.57
C SER A 309 -7.78 -12.20 -23.19
N ALA A 310 -7.17 -13.39 -23.09
CA ALA A 310 -7.08 -14.14 -21.85
C ALA A 310 -6.53 -13.32 -20.66
N LEU A 311 -5.55 -12.44 -20.90
CA LEU A 311 -4.96 -11.58 -19.87
C LEU A 311 -5.93 -10.49 -19.38
N VAL A 312 -6.81 -9.98 -20.25
CA VAL A 312 -7.82 -8.99 -19.85
C VAL A 312 -8.99 -9.68 -19.16
N THR A 313 -9.35 -10.90 -19.59
CA THR A 313 -10.27 -11.76 -18.82
C THR A 313 -9.72 -12.04 -17.41
N ASP A 314 -8.40 -12.22 -17.23
CA ASP A 314 -7.77 -12.29 -15.91
C ASP A 314 -8.06 -11.06 -15.04
N LYS A 315 -8.01 -9.86 -15.63
CA LYS A 315 -8.40 -8.62 -14.95
C LYS A 315 -9.89 -8.55 -14.64
N TRP A 316 -10.76 -9.04 -15.54
CA TRP A 316 -12.20 -9.09 -15.33
C TRP A 316 -12.59 -9.95 -14.11
N PHE A 317 -12.01 -11.14 -13.96
CA PHE A 317 -12.20 -11.95 -12.75
C PHE A 317 -11.59 -11.27 -11.51
N SER A 318 -10.39 -10.71 -11.63
CA SER A 318 -9.68 -10.09 -10.50
C SER A 318 -10.43 -8.89 -9.92
N ILE A 319 -10.99 -8.03 -10.77
CA ILE A 319 -11.74 -6.84 -10.33
C ILE A 319 -13.00 -7.26 -9.57
N GLN A 320 -13.74 -8.25 -10.09
CA GLN A 320 -14.91 -8.77 -9.39
C GLN A 320 -14.51 -9.45 -8.07
N ALA A 321 -13.47 -10.29 -8.09
CA ALA A 321 -13.01 -11.02 -6.91
C ALA A 321 -12.55 -10.10 -5.78
N GLY A 322 -11.89 -8.99 -6.13
CA GLY A 322 -11.36 -7.99 -5.21
C GLY A 322 -12.36 -6.92 -4.76
N CYS A 323 -13.61 -6.96 -5.24
CA CYS A 323 -14.63 -5.99 -4.88
C CYS A 323 -15.44 -6.45 -3.66
N THR A 324 -15.52 -5.64 -2.61
CA THR A 324 -16.26 -5.97 -1.39
C THR A 324 -17.78 -5.94 -1.57
N VAL A 325 -18.28 -5.22 -2.59
CA VAL A 325 -19.72 -5.09 -2.86
C VAL A 325 -20.20 -6.14 -3.86
N SER A 326 -19.50 -6.32 -4.99
CA SER A 326 -19.88 -7.32 -6.01
C SER A 326 -19.20 -8.67 -5.81
N GLY A 327 -18.00 -8.73 -5.23
CA GLY A 327 -17.22 -9.94 -4.99
C GLY A 327 -17.54 -10.66 -3.68
N THR A 328 -18.82 -10.75 -3.31
CA THR A 328 -19.24 -11.53 -2.14
C THR A 328 -18.96 -13.02 -2.33
N LEU A 329 -18.85 -13.80 -1.24
CA LEU A 329 -18.61 -15.24 -1.36
C LEU A 329 -19.56 -15.96 -2.35
N PRO A 330 -20.89 -15.70 -2.39
CA PRO A 330 -21.76 -16.24 -3.43
C PRO A 330 -21.32 -15.92 -4.86
N ARG A 331 -20.91 -14.67 -5.14
CA ARG A 331 -20.40 -14.29 -6.46
C ARG A 331 -19.09 -15.01 -6.79
N ILE A 332 -18.20 -15.20 -5.81
CA ILE A 332 -16.97 -15.96 -6.03
C ILE A 332 -17.26 -17.42 -6.37
N ILE A 333 -18.24 -18.03 -5.69
CA ILE A 333 -18.70 -19.39 -5.99
C ILE A 333 -19.25 -19.46 -7.42
N GLU A 334 -20.09 -18.49 -7.82
CA GLU A 334 -20.63 -18.38 -9.17
C GLU A 334 -19.50 -18.24 -10.22
N LEU A 335 -18.56 -17.31 -10.01
CA LEU A 335 -17.40 -17.12 -10.89
C LEU A 335 -16.53 -18.37 -10.98
N ALA A 336 -16.42 -19.15 -9.90
CA ALA A 336 -15.69 -20.43 -9.90
C ALA A 336 -16.41 -21.55 -10.68
N THR A 337 -17.62 -21.29 -11.18
CA THR A 337 -18.38 -22.14 -12.10
C THR A 337 -18.53 -21.54 -13.51
N HIS A 338 -18.00 -20.34 -13.74
CA HIS A 338 -18.08 -19.65 -15.03
C HIS A 338 -17.36 -20.47 -16.12
N PRO A 339 -17.86 -20.52 -17.37
CA PRO A 339 -17.24 -21.31 -18.45
C PRO A 339 -15.77 -20.95 -18.73
N GLU A 340 -15.39 -19.69 -18.53
CA GLU A 340 -14.00 -19.23 -18.69
C GLU A 340 -13.12 -19.40 -17.43
N PHE A 341 -13.68 -19.97 -16.36
CA PHE A 341 -12.92 -20.35 -15.17
C PHE A 341 -12.45 -21.80 -15.27
N ASP A 342 -11.15 -21.98 -15.46
CA ASP A 342 -10.49 -23.28 -15.45
C ASP A 342 -9.47 -23.38 -14.31
N LEU A 343 -9.59 -24.43 -13.48
CA LEU A 343 -8.68 -24.75 -12.38
C LEU A 343 -7.30 -25.22 -12.86
N HIS A 344 -7.17 -25.67 -14.11
CA HIS A 344 -5.86 -26.05 -14.68
C HIS A 344 -5.05 -24.83 -15.12
N ASN A 345 -5.71 -23.69 -15.37
CA ASN A 345 -5.04 -22.46 -15.76
C ASN A 345 -4.57 -21.69 -14.51
N PRO A 346 -3.23 -21.59 -14.26
CA PRO A 346 -2.73 -20.92 -13.06
C PRO A 346 -3.07 -19.44 -12.99
N ASN A 347 -3.19 -18.75 -14.12
CA ASN A 347 -3.52 -17.33 -14.15
C ASN A 347 -4.98 -17.11 -13.76
N ARG A 348 -5.90 -17.96 -14.24
CA ARG A 348 -7.32 -17.92 -13.89
C ARG A 348 -7.57 -18.23 -12.41
N VAL A 349 -6.86 -19.23 -11.87
CA VAL A 349 -6.86 -19.53 -10.43
C VAL A 349 -6.38 -18.34 -9.60
N ARG A 350 -5.27 -17.69 -10.00
CA ARG A 350 -4.75 -16.51 -9.30
C ARG A 350 -5.73 -15.34 -9.39
N ALA A 351 -6.25 -15.08 -10.59
CA ALA A 351 -7.17 -13.99 -10.87
C ALA A 351 -8.43 -14.05 -9.99
N LEU A 352 -8.97 -15.25 -9.73
CA LEU A 352 -10.15 -15.41 -8.88
C LEU A 352 -9.79 -15.69 -7.41
N LEU A 353 -9.14 -16.81 -7.12
CA LEU A 353 -9.00 -17.33 -5.76
C LEU A 353 -7.96 -16.57 -4.94
N VAL A 354 -6.78 -16.30 -5.53
CA VAL A 354 -5.73 -15.56 -4.83
C VAL A 354 -6.19 -14.11 -4.62
N THR A 355 -6.72 -13.46 -5.66
CA THR A 355 -7.25 -12.10 -5.54
C THR A 355 -8.35 -11.99 -4.48
N PHE A 356 -9.30 -12.92 -4.43
CA PHE A 356 -10.32 -12.93 -3.38
C PHE A 356 -9.68 -12.97 -1.99
N ALA A 357 -8.70 -13.84 -1.78
CA ALA A 357 -8.03 -14.01 -0.49
C ALA A 357 -7.11 -12.86 -0.09
N THR A 358 -6.50 -12.14 -1.06
CA THR A 358 -5.49 -11.11 -0.77
C THR A 358 -5.97 -9.68 -0.96
N VAL A 359 -7.12 -9.45 -1.59
CA VAL A 359 -7.66 -8.11 -1.85
C VAL A 359 -9.00 -7.89 -1.16
N ASN A 360 -9.88 -8.90 -1.16
CA ASN A 360 -11.23 -8.74 -0.61
C ASN A 360 -11.29 -9.13 0.87
N HIS A 361 -10.60 -8.38 1.71
CA HIS A 361 -10.44 -8.71 3.12
C HIS A 361 -11.76 -8.78 3.88
N ARG A 362 -12.74 -7.93 3.54
CA ARG A 362 -14.07 -7.94 4.17
C ARG A 362 -14.78 -9.26 3.99
N GLU A 363 -14.71 -9.84 2.80
CA GLU A 363 -15.40 -11.09 2.47
C GLU A 363 -14.54 -12.33 2.75
N PHE A 364 -13.23 -12.25 2.55
CA PHE A 364 -12.34 -13.38 2.85
C PHE A 364 -12.22 -13.64 4.36
N HIS A 365 -12.08 -12.57 5.15
CA HIS A 365 -11.89 -12.67 6.61
C HIS A 365 -13.20 -12.52 7.40
N ARG A 366 -14.34 -12.93 6.84
CA ARG A 366 -15.63 -12.94 7.54
C ARG A 366 -15.56 -13.83 8.78
N MET A 367 -16.22 -13.38 9.84
CA MET A 367 -16.24 -14.09 11.14
C MET A 367 -16.95 -15.44 11.10
N ASP A 368 -17.74 -15.72 10.05
CA ASP A 368 -18.39 -17.03 9.89
C ASP A 368 -17.41 -18.13 9.39
N GLY A 369 -16.21 -17.76 8.92
CA GLY A 369 -15.19 -18.69 8.41
C GLY A 369 -15.56 -19.42 7.11
N LYS A 370 -16.68 -19.05 6.46
CA LYS A 370 -17.16 -19.73 5.25
C LYS A 370 -16.20 -19.56 4.07
N SER A 371 -15.60 -18.38 3.95
CA SER A 371 -14.63 -18.07 2.89
C SER A 371 -13.34 -18.88 3.03
N TYR A 372 -12.88 -19.13 4.27
CA TYR A 372 -11.74 -20.03 4.51
C TYR A 372 -12.08 -21.47 4.14
N SER A 373 -13.27 -21.94 4.51
CA SER A 373 -13.75 -23.28 4.16
C SER A 373 -13.86 -23.48 2.65
N PHE A 374 -14.42 -22.51 1.94
CA PHE A 374 -14.48 -22.50 0.47
C PHE A 374 -13.09 -22.56 -0.16
N LEU A 375 -12.15 -21.73 0.33
CA LEU A 375 -10.79 -21.74 -0.21
C LEU A 375 -10.09 -23.08 0.05
N ALA A 376 -10.28 -23.68 1.22
CA ALA A 376 -9.74 -25.02 1.53
C ALA A 376 -10.25 -26.10 0.57
N ASP A 377 -11.54 -26.10 0.24
CA ASP A 377 -12.11 -27.04 -0.73
C ASP A 377 -11.44 -26.89 -2.11
N LYS A 378 -11.22 -25.64 -2.54
CA LYS A 378 -10.54 -25.36 -3.82
C LYS A 378 -9.07 -25.72 -3.78
N ILE A 379 -8.37 -25.46 -2.67
CA ILE A 379 -6.96 -25.83 -2.46
C ILE A 379 -6.81 -27.36 -2.53
N LEU A 380 -7.64 -28.13 -1.84
CA LEU A 380 -7.57 -29.59 -1.82
C LEU A 380 -7.86 -30.19 -3.20
N LYS A 381 -8.82 -29.64 -3.94
CA LYS A 381 -9.07 -30.04 -5.34
C LYS A 381 -7.89 -29.68 -6.25
N LEU A 382 -7.27 -28.53 -6.01
CA LEU A 382 -6.11 -28.08 -6.78
C LEU A 382 -4.85 -28.88 -6.45
N ASP A 383 -4.73 -29.39 -5.23
CA ASP A 383 -3.59 -30.19 -4.78
C ASP A 383 -3.34 -31.42 -5.66
N SER A 384 -4.42 -32.10 -6.07
CA SER A 384 -4.32 -33.25 -6.98
C SER A 384 -3.94 -32.88 -8.42
N LEU A 385 -4.15 -31.63 -8.83
CA LEU A 385 -3.94 -31.17 -10.21
C LEU A 385 -2.60 -30.42 -10.37
N ASN A 386 -2.27 -29.57 -9.40
CA ASN A 386 -1.10 -28.71 -9.39
C ASN A 386 -0.69 -28.38 -7.94
N PRO A 387 0.08 -29.26 -7.29
CA PRO A 387 0.56 -29.09 -5.91
C PRO A 387 1.22 -27.74 -5.62
N GLN A 388 2.07 -27.27 -6.54
CA GLN A 388 2.79 -26.01 -6.36
C GLN A 388 1.84 -24.80 -6.37
N LEU A 389 0.83 -24.83 -7.24
CA LEU A 389 -0.17 -23.77 -7.25
C LEU A 389 -1.07 -23.84 -6.02
N ALA A 390 -1.47 -25.05 -5.58
CA ALA A 390 -2.23 -25.24 -4.34
C ALA A 390 -1.48 -24.66 -3.12
N ALA A 391 -0.19 -24.95 -3.00
CA ALA A 391 0.68 -24.38 -1.97
C ALA A 391 0.70 -22.83 -2.01
N ARG A 392 0.80 -22.22 -3.20
CA ARG A 392 0.74 -20.75 -3.36
C ARG A 392 -0.63 -20.16 -3.00
N VAL A 393 -1.72 -20.83 -3.37
CA VAL A 393 -3.09 -20.41 -3.03
C VAL A 393 -3.34 -20.53 -1.52
N CYS A 394 -2.62 -21.41 -0.82
CA CYS A 394 -2.68 -21.56 0.64
C CYS A 394 -1.99 -20.41 1.40
N THR A 395 -1.06 -19.66 0.79
CA THR A 395 -0.25 -18.62 1.45
C THR A 395 -1.05 -17.58 2.26
N PRO A 396 -2.22 -17.07 1.83
CA PRO A 396 -2.98 -16.13 2.64
C PRO A 396 -3.40 -16.70 4.00
N LEU A 397 -3.65 -18.00 4.09
CA LEU A 397 -3.99 -18.68 5.36
C LEU A 397 -2.77 -18.81 6.29
N THR A 398 -1.54 -18.84 5.75
CA THR A 398 -0.34 -19.06 6.57
C THR A 398 0.04 -17.85 7.44
N ARG A 399 -0.55 -16.68 7.16
CA ARG A 399 -0.33 -15.43 7.90
C ARG A 399 -1.21 -15.30 9.14
N TRP A 400 -1.84 -16.39 9.60
CA TRP A 400 -2.84 -16.39 10.66
C TRP A 400 -2.41 -15.62 11.91
N GLN A 401 -1.14 -15.73 12.35
CA GLN A 401 -0.59 -15.07 13.54
C GLN A 401 -0.73 -13.52 13.56
N ARG A 402 -0.95 -12.89 12.40
CA ARG A 402 -1.11 -11.43 12.30
C ARG A 402 -2.49 -10.93 12.70
N TYR A 403 -3.51 -11.78 12.66
CA TYR A 403 -4.91 -11.40 12.81
C TYR A 403 -5.37 -11.46 14.28
N ASP A 404 -6.57 -10.98 14.57
CA ASP A 404 -7.22 -11.14 15.88
C ASP A 404 -7.46 -12.62 16.23
N LEU A 405 -7.63 -12.92 17.52
CA LEU A 405 -7.75 -14.29 18.04
C LEU A 405 -8.86 -15.10 17.34
N GLY A 406 -10.02 -14.49 17.08
CA GLY A 406 -11.14 -15.20 16.44
C GLY A 406 -10.84 -15.61 15.01
N ARG A 407 -10.09 -14.80 14.26
CA ARG A 407 -9.61 -15.16 12.92
C ARG A 407 -8.44 -16.13 12.96
N GLN A 408 -7.54 -16.00 13.94
CA GLN A 408 -6.44 -16.94 14.15
C GLN A 408 -6.94 -18.37 14.29
N GLU A 409 -7.89 -18.61 15.19
CA GLU A 409 -8.48 -19.94 15.42
C GLU A 409 -9.03 -20.53 14.12
N ARG A 410 -9.87 -19.79 13.40
CA ARG A 410 -10.51 -20.27 12.16
C ARG A 410 -9.51 -20.54 11.04
N MET A 411 -8.50 -19.69 10.88
CA MET A 411 -7.45 -19.88 9.88
C MET A 411 -6.59 -21.11 10.23
N ARG A 412 -6.28 -21.31 11.52
CA ARG A 412 -5.57 -22.51 12.00
C ARG A 412 -6.38 -23.78 11.77
N ASP A 413 -7.66 -23.80 12.14
CA ASP A 413 -8.55 -24.94 11.90
C ASP A 413 -8.61 -25.29 10.40
N THR A 414 -8.64 -24.27 9.55
CA THR A 414 -8.61 -24.42 8.10
C THR A 414 -7.27 -25.01 7.63
N LEU A 415 -6.14 -24.52 8.14
CA LEU A 415 -4.81 -25.06 7.84
C LEU A 415 -4.66 -26.51 8.31
N GLU A 416 -5.19 -26.85 9.49
CA GLU A 416 -5.18 -28.22 10.02
C GLU A 416 -6.00 -29.17 9.16
N ARG A 417 -7.19 -28.73 8.72
CA ARG A 417 -8.01 -29.46 7.73
C ARG A 417 -7.22 -29.70 6.44
N ILE A 418 -6.63 -28.65 5.87
CA ILE A 418 -5.84 -28.77 4.63
C ILE A 418 -4.67 -29.75 4.85
N ARG A 419 -3.94 -29.64 5.96
CA ARG A 419 -2.81 -30.52 6.29
C ARG A 419 -3.24 -31.98 6.38
N ARG A 420 -4.38 -32.26 7.01
CA ARG A 420 -4.93 -33.62 7.18
C ARG A 420 -5.32 -34.23 5.84
N ASP A 421 -5.95 -33.44 4.98
CA ASP A 421 -6.62 -33.94 3.78
C ASP A 421 -5.74 -33.81 2.51
N CYS A 422 -4.61 -33.09 2.58
CA CYS A 422 -3.69 -32.93 1.44
C CYS A 422 -2.95 -34.22 1.05
N GLN A 423 -2.73 -34.36 -0.25
CA GLN A 423 -2.05 -35.51 -0.86
C GLN A 423 -0.58 -35.19 -1.18
N SER A 424 -0.29 -33.94 -1.58
CA SER A 424 1.05 -33.55 -2.00
C SER A 424 2.00 -33.26 -0.84
N LYS A 425 3.30 -33.37 -1.11
CA LYS A 425 4.36 -32.97 -0.17
C LYS A 425 4.44 -31.46 -0.05
N ASP A 426 4.31 -30.73 -1.16
CA ASP A 426 4.38 -29.27 -1.23
C ASP A 426 3.37 -28.61 -0.27
N LEU A 427 2.10 -29.02 -0.33
CA LEU A 427 1.05 -28.45 0.51
C LEU A 427 1.21 -28.86 1.99
N ARG A 428 1.65 -30.10 2.24
CA ARG A 428 1.95 -30.58 3.58
C ARG A 428 3.09 -29.80 4.24
N GLU A 429 4.14 -29.48 3.49
CA GLU A 429 5.27 -28.70 4.00
C GLU A 429 4.85 -27.28 4.37
N VAL A 430 4.09 -26.59 3.50
CA VAL A 430 3.60 -25.23 3.76
C VAL A 430 2.71 -25.18 5.00
N THR A 431 1.75 -26.11 5.11
CA THR A 431 0.85 -26.17 6.26
C THR A 431 1.57 -26.54 7.56
N GLN A 432 2.51 -27.50 7.52
CA GLN A 432 3.30 -27.89 8.68
C GLN A 432 4.20 -26.76 9.18
N LYS A 433 4.89 -26.06 8.28
CA LYS A 433 5.73 -24.90 8.64
C LYS A 433 4.89 -23.79 9.27
N SER A 434 3.70 -23.52 8.72
CA SER A 434 2.82 -22.46 9.24
C SER A 434 2.21 -22.79 10.60
N LEU A 435 1.87 -24.06 10.86
CA LEU A 435 1.28 -24.49 12.14
C LEU A 435 2.33 -24.70 13.25
N GLY A 436 3.60 -24.92 12.89
CA GLY A 436 4.72 -25.03 13.83
C GLY A 436 5.42 -23.71 14.15
N ALA A 437 4.96 -22.60 13.56
CA ALA A 437 5.53 -21.26 13.71
C ALA A 437 4.98 -20.48 14.91
#